data_AF-A0AB34GMG2-F1
#
_entry.id   AF-A0AB34GMG2-F1
#
_cell.length_a   1.000
_cell.length_b   1.000
_cell.length_c   1.000
_cell.angle_alpha   90.00
_cell.angle_beta   90.00
_cell.angle_gamma   90.00
#
_symmetry.space_group_name_H-M   'P 1'
#
loop_
_entity.id
_entity.type
_entity.pdbx_description
1 polymer ?
#
loop_
_entity_poly.entity_id
_entity_poly.type
_entity_poly.pdbx_seq_one_letter_code
_entity_poly.pdbx_strand_id
1 'polypeptide(L)'
;MSVRCQESPVLAGSATLAALGALVLCLAEPAGYGKYTESRMPVATRLSARAAWFLQELPSFAVPAGILAGQPRSLFGQPATVLLGLFCAHYFHR
;
A
#
# COMPACT_ATOMS: atom_id res chain seq x y z
N MET A 1 -26.44 -11.90 4.83
CA MET A 1 -25.71 -12.23 6.09
C MET A 1 -24.99 -10.96 6.52
N SER A 2 -25.20 -10.47 7.74
CA SER A 2 -24.49 -9.29 8.24
C SER A 2 -23.05 -9.69 8.56
N VAL A 3 -22.09 -9.21 7.77
CA VAL A 3 -20.66 -9.42 8.06
C VAL A 3 -20.30 -8.51 9.23
N ARG A 4 -19.97 -9.10 10.38
CA ARG A 4 -19.52 -8.34 11.55
C ARG A 4 -18.06 -7.95 11.37
N CYS A 5 -17.72 -6.69 11.66
CA CYS A 5 -16.34 -6.21 11.66
C CYS A 5 -15.53 -6.97 12.73
N GLN A 6 -14.38 -7.49 12.33
CA GLN A 6 -13.42 -8.13 13.24
C GLN A 6 -12.39 -7.07 13.64
N GLU A 7 -12.47 -6.56 14.87
CA GLU A 7 -11.65 -5.41 15.31
C GLU A 7 -10.18 -5.78 15.55
N SER A 8 -9.90 -6.98 16.08
CA SER A 8 -8.55 -7.43 16.40
C SER A 8 -7.56 -7.35 15.21
N PRO A 9 -7.87 -7.86 14.00
CA PRO A 9 -6.96 -7.73 12.86
C PRO A 9 -6.78 -6.28 12.39
N VAL A 10 -7.81 -5.43 12.53
CA VAL A 10 -7.73 -4.00 12.20
C VAL A 10 -6.70 -3.32 13.11
N LEU A 11 -6.82 -3.52 14.43
CA LEU A 11 -5.90 -2.97 15.42
C LEU A 11 -4.47 -3.50 15.24
N ALA A 12 -4.31 -4.80 15.00
CA ALA A 12 -3.00 -5.40 14.76
C ALA A 12 -2.32 -4.82 13.51
N GLY A 13 -3.07 -4.62 12.41
CA GLY A 13 -2.57 -3.98 11.20
C GLY A 13 -2.14 -2.54 11.43
N SER A 14 -2.96 -1.75 12.12
CA SER A 14 -2.63 -0.36 12.48
C SER A 14 -1.39 -0.27 13.38
N ALA A 15 -1.29 -1.13 14.40
CA ALA A 15 -0.14 -1.17 15.30
C ALA A 15 1.14 -1.55 14.55
N THR A 16 1.07 -2.52 13.64
CA THR A 16 2.22 -2.93 12.82
C THR A 16 2.70 -1.80 11.93
N LEU A 17 1.79 -1.06 11.27
CA LEU A 17 2.14 0.09 10.44
C LEU A 17 2.85 1.19 11.24
N ALA A 18 2.34 1.50 12.44
CA ALA A 18 2.96 2.47 13.34
C ALA A 18 4.35 2.01 13.83
N ALA A 19 4.48 0.73 14.20
CA ALA A 19 5.74 0.15 14.65
C ALA A 19 6.80 0.13 13.54
N LEU A 20 6.42 -0.17 12.30
CA LEU A 20 7.33 -0.09 11.14
C LEU A 20 7.81 1.35 10.91
N GLY A 21 6.91 2.33 11.02
CA GLY A 21 7.28 3.75 10.93
C GLY A 21 8.28 4.14 12.03
N ALA A 22 8.03 3.76 13.27
CA ALA A 22 8.94 3.99 14.38
C ALA A 22 10.30 3.30 14.18
N LEU A 23 10.31 2.05 13.70
CA LEU A 23 11.53 1.31 13.40
C LEU A 23 12.39 2.02 12.35
N VAL A 24 11.79 2.52 11.26
CA VAL A 24 12.50 3.28 10.22
C VAL A 24 13.15 4.53 10.81
N LEU A 25 12.44 5.25 11.70
CA LEU A 25 12.99 6.42 12.38
C LEU A 25 14.14 6.07 13.34
N CYS A 26 14.02 4.96 14.08
CA CYS A 26 15.05 4.48 15.00
C CYS A 26 16.32 4.00 14.28
N LEU A 27 16.18 3.39 13.10
CA LEU A 27 17.32 2.94 12.30
C LEU A 27 18.12 4.12 11.73
N ALA A 28 17.49 5.28 11.52
CA ALA A 28 18.09 6.52 11.03
C ALA A 28 18.86 6.42 9.69
N GLU A 29 18.79 5.27 9.02
CA GLU A 29 19.42 5.03 7.72
C GLU A 29 18.40 5.23 6.58
N PRO A 30 18.81 5.87 5.47
CA PRO A 30 17.94 6.00 4.32
C PRO A 30 17.68 4.63 3.68
N ALA A 31 16.49 4.46 3.09
CA ALA A 31 16.21 3.28 2.30
C ALA A 31 17.17 3.19 1.10
N GLY A 32 17.76 2.01 0.88
CA GLY A 32 18.84 1.75 -0.09
C GLY A 32 18.42 1.75 -1.57
N TYR A 33 17.58 2.70 -1.99
CA TYR A 33 17.18 2.92 -3.38
C TYR A 33 17.38 4.38 -3.79
N GLY A 34 17.32 4.66 -5.09
CA GLY A 34 17.53 6.01 -5.61
C GLY A 34 18.95 6.53 -5.34
N LYS A 35 19.08 7.74 -4.81
CA LYS A 35 20.39 8.37 -4.54
C LYS A 35 21.19 7.68 -3.42
N TYR A 36 20.53 6.87 -2.59
CA TYR A 36 21.14 6.10 -1.50
C TYR A 36 21.41 4.65 -1.91
N THR A 37 21.42 4.35 -3.21
CA THR A 37 21.77 3.02 -3.71
C THR A 37 23.25 2.76 -3.46
N GLU A 38 23.56 1.93 -2.47
CA GLU A 38 24.92 1.48 -2.21
C GLU A 38 25.49 0.72 -3.43
N SER A 39 26.73 1.03 -3.82
CA SER A 39 27.47 0.34 -4.89
C SER A 39 27.66 -1.16 -4.62
N ARG A 40 27.33 -1.65 -3.42
CA ARG A 40 27.58 -3.01 -2.94
C ARG A 40 26.57 -4.05 -3.45
N MET A 41 25.40 -3.64 -3.92
CA MET A 41 24.43 -4.58 -4.52
C MET A 41 24.84 -4.93 -5.95
N PRO A 42 25.13 -6.21 -6.28
CA PRO A 42 25.48 -6.62 -7.63
C PRO A 42 24.44 -6.16 -8.64
N VAL A 43 24.86 -5.69 -9.82
CA VAL A 43 23.92 -5.26 -10.87
C VAL A 43 22.98 -6.42 -11.28
N ALA A 44 23.47 -7.66 -11.20
CA ALA A 44 22.70 -8.86 -11.52
C ALA A 44 21.51 -9.14 -10.57
N THR A 45 21.48 -8.55 -9.36
CA THR A 45 20.34 -8.69 -8.44
C THR A 45 19.33 -7.56 -8.57
N ARG A 46 19.52 -6.63 -9.52
CA ARG A 46 18.63 -5.48 -9.74
C ARG A 46 17.66 -5.78 -10.88
N LEU A 47 16.41 -5.38 -10.68
CA LEU A 47 15.42 -5.31 -11.75
C LEU A 47 15.25 -3.88 -12.27
N SER A 48 14.57 -3.73 -13.41
CA SER A 48 14.24 -2.40 -13.91
C SER A 48 13.39 -1.64 -12.88
N ALA A 49 13.70 -0.36 -12.65
CA ALA A 49 12.97 0.45 -11.68
C ALA A 49 11.46 0.52 -11.98
N ARG A 50 11.09 0.53 -13.27
CA ARG A 50 9.68 0.51 -13.69
C ARG A 50 8.96 -0.76 -13.22
N ALA A 51 9.57 -1.93 -13.44
CA ALA A 51 8.99 -3.19 -12.98
C ALA A 51 8.94 -3.25 -11.45
N ALA A 52 9.97 -2.74 -10.76
CA ALA A 52 10.01 -2.72 -9.29
C ALA A 52 8.87 -1.88 -8.71
N TRP A 53 8.73 -0.64 -9.15
CA TRP A 53 7.65 0.24 -8.72
C TRP A 53 6.28 -0.30 -9.09
N PHE A 54 6.11 -0.80 -10.32
CA PHE A 54 4.84 -1.39 -10.73
C PHE A 54 4.42 -2.55 -9.83
N LEU A 55 5.32 -3.53 -9.60
CA LEU A 55 5.02 -4.69 -8.76
C LEU A 55 4.83 -4.32 -7.28
N GLN A 56 5.59 -3.34 -6.78
CA GLN A 56 5.52 -2.88 -5.39
C GLN A 56 4.19 -2.18 -5.08
N GLU A 57 3.72 -1.31 -5.98
CA GLU A 57 2.55 -0.46 -5.72
C GLU A 57 1.24 -1.14 -6.16
N LEU A 58 1.29 -2.10 -7.09
CA LEU A 58 0.11 -2.82 -7.62
C LEU A 58 -0.83 -3.39 -6.53
N PRO A 59 -0.38 -4.00 -5.41
CA PRO A 59 -1.29 -4.53 -4.40
C PRO A 59 -2.19 -3.46 -3.76
N SER A 60 -1.65 -2.25 -3.54
CA SER A 60 -2.39 -1.11 -2.98
C SER A 60 -3.43 -0.57 -3.96
N PHE A 61 -3.29 -0.82 -5.26
CA PHE A 61 -4.35 -0.54 -6.23
C PHE A 61 -5.36 -1.70 -6.35
N ALA A 62 -4.86 -2.90 -6.65
CA ALA A 62 -5.67 -4.04 -7.06
C ALA A 62 -6.60 -4.54 -5.95
N VAL A 63 -6.12 -4.58 -4.69
CA VAL A 63 -6.93 -5.05 -3.57
C VAL A 63 -8.11 -4.11 -3.30
N PRO A 64 -7.91 -2.79 -3.08
CA PRO A 64 -9.01 -1.82 -2.96
C PRO A 64 -9.94 -1.76 -4.16
N ALA A 65 -9.41 -1.84 -5.38
CA ALA A 65 -10.22 -1.85 -6.60
C ALA A 65 -11.13 -3.09 -6.66
N GLY A 66 -10.62 -4.26 -6.25
CA GLY A 66 -11.41 -5.49 -6.10
C GLY A 66 -12.51 -5.35 -5.05
N ILE A 67 -12.22 -4.73 -3.90
CA ILE A 67 -13.23 -4.43 -2.87
C ILE A 67 -14.34 -3.53 -3.42
N LEU A 68 -13.99 -2.46 -4.14
CA LEU A 68 -14.94 -1.54 -4.78
C LEU A 68 -15.78 -2.23 -5.85
N ALA A 69 -15.18 -3.10 -6.67
CA ALA A 69 -15.88 -3.84 -7.72
C ALA A 69 -16.96 -4.78 -7.15
N GLY A 70 -16.79 -5.24 -5.90
CA GLY A 70 -17.78 -6.01 -5.16
C GLY A 70 -18.87 -5.20 -4.47
N GLN A 71 -18.78 -3.85 -4.43
CA GLN A 71 -19.79 -2.99 -3.82
C GLN A 71 -20.96 -2.69 -4.78
N PRO A 72 -22.18 -2.47 -4.25
CA PRO A 72 -23.29 -2.00 -5.08
C PRO A 72 -22.98 -0.64 -5.71
N ARG A 73 -23.30 -0.50 -7.00
CA ARG A 73 -22.98 0.70 -7.82
C ARG A 73 -23.87 1.88 -7.45
N SER A 74 -23.55 2.55 -6.35
CA SER A 74 -24.07 3.87 -5.99
C SER A 74 -22.94 4.90 -6.09
N LEU A 75 -22.96 5.74 -7.13
CA LEU A 75 -21.94 6.78 -7.39
C LEU A 75 -21.77 7.77 -6.23
N PHE A 76 -22.83 7.98 -5.44
CA PHE A 76 -22.84 8.79 -4.22
C PHE A 76 -23.27 7.95 -3.02
N GLY A 77 -22.67 6.76 -2.88
CA GLY A 77 -22.90 5.85 -1.75
C GLY A 77 -22.33 6.35 -0.43
N GLN A 78 -21.97 5.41 0.45
CA GLN A 78 -21.40 5.75 1.77
C GLN A 78 -20.09 6.56 1.59
N PRO A 79 -19.83 7.57 2.45
CA PRO A 79 -18.59 8.37 2.37
C PRO A 79 -17.30 7.53 2.34
N ALA A 80 -17.30 6.39 3.04
CA ALA A 80 -16.19 5.45 3.03
C ALA A 80 -15.86 4.89 1.63
N THR A 81 -16.86 4.65 0.78
CA THR A 81 -16.67 4.18 -0.60
C THR A 81 -15.99 5.26 -1.45
N VAL A 82 -16.33 6.53 -1.25
CA VAL A 82 -15.69 7.65 -1.95
C VAL A 82 -14.23 7.78 -1.52
N LEU A 83 -13.94 7.70 -0.23
CA LEU A 83 -12.57 7.73 0.30
C LEU A 83 -11.72 6.56 -0.24
N LEU A 84 -12.30 5.36 -0.30
CA LEU A 84 -11.63 4.21 -0.90
C LEU A 84 -11.39 4.41 -2.41
N GLY A 85 -12.33 5.04 -3.12
CA GLY A 85 -12.17 5.42 -4.52
C GLY A 85 -11.02 6.40 -4.75
N LEU A 86 -10.86 7.40 -3.88
CA LEU A 86 -9.74 8.34 -3.93
C LEU A 86 -8.40 7.64 -3.66
N PHE A 87 -8.37 6.67 -2.74
CA PHE A 87 -7.20 5.81 -2.52
C PHE A 87 -6.84 5.01 -3.78
N CYS A 88 -7.83 4.39 -4.44
CA CYS A 88 -7.61 3.70 -5.71
C CYS A 88 -7.09 4.66 -6.80
N ALA A 89 -7.66 5.86 -6.91
CA ALA A 89 -7.21 6.84 -7.91
C ALA A 89 -5.75 7.25 -7.69
N HIS A 90 -5.33 7.40 -6.43
CA HIS A 90 -3.93 7.66 -6.09
C HIS A 90 -3.01 6.52 -6.56
N TYR A 91 -3.33 5.28 -6.19
CA TYR A 91 -2.51 4.11 -6.53
C TYR A 91 -2.61 3.64 -7.98
N PHE A 92 -3.63 4.09 -8.73
CA PHE A 92 -3.68 3.90 -10.18
C PHE A 92 -2.64 4.78 -10.91
N HIS A 93 -2.40 5.98 -10.40
CA HIS A 93 -1.40 6.90 -10.96
C HIS A 93 0.01 6.62 -10.43
N ARG A 94 0.13 6.08 -9.21
CA ARG A 94 1.40 5.82 -8.53
C ARG A 94 2.19 4.70 -9.18
#